data_AF-A0A963I7T0-F1
#
_entry.id   AF-A0A963I7T0-F1
#
_cell.length_a   1.000
_cell.length_b   1.000
_cell.length_c   1.000
_cell.angle_alpha   90.00
_cell.angle_beta   90.00
_cell.angle_gamma   90.00
#
_symmetry.space_group_name_H-M   'P 1'
#
loop_
_entity.id
_entity.type
_entity.pdbx_description
1 polymer ?
#
loop_
_entity_poly.entity_id
_entity_poly.type
_entity_poly.pdbx_seq_one_letter_code
_entity_poly.pdbx_strand_id
1 'polypeptide(L)'
;MKDIFVAYARSVKSLTERGVLWHLVWPTLLAMVVWIVVGVLFWQPMVDAVMGVIHSWQWAAERLNASELGAAAMLVLVKIALTVLFLPLIYVTSALLVAVVSLPMMLEKVAKVRYGDVEMRRGGTTTGSALNAVVAVLVFLLGILVSLPFWLIPGVALVVSVLLTAWLNQKAFGYDALMLHGDREEMDRLRRQHRGGMLGLGVGCALLAYIPLVNLFAPAFCGLAYVHYLLEILRRDRAANGWVVAEGSVPQGAR
;
A
#
# COMPACT_ATOMS: atom_id res chain seq x y z
N MET A 1 18.03 16.09 -3.70
CA MET A 1 16.65 16.65 -3.74
C MET A 1 16.03 16.59 -5.14
N LYS A 2 16.72 17.04 -6.20
CA LYS A 2 16.19 17.02 -7.59
C LYS A 2 15.69 15.63 -8.04
N ASP A 3 16.42 14.56 -7.73
CA ASP A 3 16.01 13.19 -8.10
C ASP A 3 14.74 12.71 -7.38
N ILE A 4 14.48 13.18 -6.16
CA ILE A 4 13.27 12.86 -5.38
C ILE A 4 12.05 13.50 -6.06
N PHE A 5 12.15 14.80 -6.38
CA PHE A 5 11.06 15.51 -7.08
C PHE A 5 10.77 14.90 -8.45
N VAL A 6 11.80 14.51 -9.19
CA VAL A 6 11.64 13.84 -10.48
C VAL A 6 10.96 12.47 -10.32
N ALA A 7 11.32 11.70 -9.28
CA ALA A 7 10.67 10.42 -8.99
C ALA A 7 9.18 10.60 -8.64
N TYR A 8 8.83 11.61 -7.83
CA TYR A 8 7.44 11.95 -7.55
C TYR A 8 6.67 12.38 -8.79
N ALA A 9 7.23 13.25 -9.63
CA ALA A 9 6.59 13.68 -10.87
C ALA A 9 6.33 12.50 -11.83
N ARG A 10 7.30 11.58 -11.97
CA ARG A 10 7.11 10.35 -12.75
C ARG A 10 6.03 9.45 -12.14
N SER A 11 6.01 9.32 -10.82
CA SER A 11 5.02 8.49 -10.11
C SER A 11 3.60 9.00 -10.26
N VAL A 12 3.38 10.32 -10.17
CA VAL A 12 2.08 10.94 -10.48
C VAL A 12 1.67 10.59 -11.91
N LYS A 13 2.56 10.81 -12.89
CA LYS A 13 2.26 10.51 -14.30
C LYS A 13 1.91 9.04 -14.51
N SER A 14 2.67 8.12 -13.90
CA SER A 14 2.41 6.69 -13.98
C SER A 14 1.10 6.28 -13.31
N LEU A 15 0.70 6.89 -12.21
CA LEU A 15 -0.61 6.66 -11.61
C LEU A 15 -1.76 7.07 -12.52
N THR A 16 -1.59 8.12 -13.34
CA THR A 16 -2.61 8.59 -14.28
C THR A 16 -2.66 7.76 -15.57
N GLU A 17 -1.69 6.88 -15.83
CA GLU A 17 -1.72 6.01 -17.01
C GLU A 17 -2.90 5.02 -16.90
N ARG A 18 -3.73 4.94 -17.95
CA ARG A 18 -4.99 4.16 -17.98
C ARG A 18 -4.80 2.69 -17.56
N GLY A 19 -3.66 2.11 -17.92
CA GLY A 19 -3.30 0.74 -17.54
C GLY A 19 -2.97 0.57 -16.06
N VAL A 20 -2.49 1.61 -15.39
CA VAL A 20 -2.18 1.61 -13.95
C VAL A 20 -3.43 1.91 -13.12
N LEU A 21 -4.24 2.89 -13.56
CA LEU A 21 -5.56 3.18 -12.96
C LEU A 21 -6.46 1.94 -12.91
N TRP A 22 -6.48 1.14 -13.98
CA TRP A 22 -7.25 -0.10 -14.00
C TRP A 22 -6.85 -1.04 -12.85
N HIS A 23 -5.55 -1.17 -12.57
CA HIS A 23 -5.05 -2.02 -11.49
C HIS A 23 -5.49 -1.53 -10.11
N LEU A 24 -5.80 -0.25 -9.95
CA LEU A 24 -6.34 0.29 -8.70
C LEU A 24 -7.86 0.16 -8.57
N VAL A 25 -8.57 0.18 -9.70
CA VAL A 25 -10.04 0.16 -9.74
C VAL A 25 -10.60 -1.26 -9.60
N TRP A 26 -10.06 -2.24 -10.33
CA TRP A 26 -10.62 -3.60 -10.34
C TRP A 26 -10.68 -4.27 -8.96
N PRO A 27 -9.70 -4.10 -8.02
CA PRO A 27 -9.79 -4.71 -6.69
C PRO A 27 -10.88 -4.06 -5.85
N THR A 28 -11.09 -2.75 -6.02
CA THR A 28 -12.17 -2.03 -5.35
C THR A 28 -13.53 -2.53 -5.85
N LEU A 29 -13.68 -2.70 -7.16
CA LEU A 29 -14.90 -3.27 -7.75
C LEU A 29 -15.12 -4.70 -7.28
N LEU A 30 -14.07 -5.52 -7.22
CA LEU A 30 -14.16 -6.89 -6.74
C LEU A 30 -14.60 -6.94 -5.26
N ALA A 31 -13.96 -6.15 -4.40
CA ALA A 31 -14.34 -6.05 -2.98
C ALA A 31 -15.80 -5.60 -2.84
N MET A 32 -16.23 -4.60 -3.61
CA MET A 32 -17.60 -4.12 -3.62
C MET A 32 -18.58 -5.22 -4.04
N VAL A 33 -18.30 -5.96 -5.12
CA VAL A 33 -19.15 -7.07 -5.57
C VAL A 33 -19.22 -8.17 -4.52
N VAL A 34 -18.08 -8.56 -3.93
CA VAL A 34 -18.04 -9.59 -2.87
C VAL A 34 -18.91 -9.18 -1.69
N TRP A 35 -18.76 -7.96 -1.19
CA TRP A 35 -19.52 -7.47 -0.04
C TRP A 35 -20.99 -7.22 -0.35
N ILE A 36 -21.35 -6.82 -1.58
CA ILE A 36 -22.74 -6.76 -2.03
C ILE A 36 -23.36 -8.16 -2.06
N VAL A 37 -22.65 -9.15 -2.62
CA VAL A 37 -23.13 -10.54 -2.65
C VAL A 37 -23.31 -11.08 -1.24
N VAL A 38 -22.33 -10.85 -0.34
CA VAL A 38 -22.46 -11.20 1.08
C VAL A 38 -23.67 -10.50 1.71
N GLY A 39 -23.83 -9.20 1.45
CA GLY A 39 -24.95 -8.42 1.93
C GLY A 39 -26.29 -8.97 1.47
N VAL A 40 -26.43 -9.36 0.20
CA VAL A 40 -27.67 -9.93 -0.36
C VAL A 40 -27.95 -11.33 0.20
N LEU A 41 -26.94 -12.20 0.27
CA LEU A 41 -27.11 -13.59 0.68
C LEU A 41 -27.28 -13.75 2.20
N PHE A 42 -26.59 -12.93 2.99
CA PHE A 42 -26.53 -13.06 4.45
C PHE A 42 -27.23 -11.92 5.19
N TRP A 43 -28.04 -11.09 4.50
CA TRP A 43 -28.73 -9.95 5.13
C TRP A 43 -29.52 -10.36 6.39
N GLN A 44 -30.44 -11.33 6.24
CA GLN A 44 -31.30 -11.77 7.33
C GLN A 44 -30.49 -12.42 8.46
N PRO A 45 -29.60 -13.40 8.19
CA PRO A 45 -28.73 -13.96 9.23
C PRO A 45 -27.93 -12.91 10.01
N MET A 46 -27.41 -11.86 9.34
CA MET A 46 -26.66 -10.80 10.01
C MET A 46 -27.54 -9.93 10.90
N VAL A 47 -28.74 -9.55 10.44
CA VAL A 47 -29.72 -8.81 11.24
C VAL A 47 -30.14 -9.64 12.45
N ASP A 48 -30.47 -10.91 12.25
CA ASP A 48 -30.90 -11.83 13.31
C ASP A 48 -29.79 -12.07 14.33
N ALA A 49 -28.54 -12.20 13.89
CA ALA A 49 -27.39 -12.35 14.78
C ALA A 49 -27.22 -11.11 15.68
N VAL A 50 -27.29 -9.90 15.11
CA VAL A 50 -27.17 -8.65 15.89
C VAL A 50 -28.35 -8.48 16.82
N MET A 51 -29.57 -8.71 16.35
CA MET A 51 -30.77 -8.66 17.18
C MET A 51 -30.72 -9.70 18.30
N GLY A 52 -30.22 -10.90 18.04
CA GLY A 52 -30.01 -11.94 19.05
C GLY A 52 -29.04 -11.51 20.14
N VAL A 53 -27.94 -10.84 19.78
CA VAL A 53 -27.01 -10.25 20.75
C VAL A 53 -27.69 -9.15 21.57
N ILE A 54 -28.47 -8.27 20.94
CA ILE A 54 -29.22 -7.22 21.65
C ILE A 54 -30.22 -7.83 22.64
N HIS A 55 -30.96 -8.85 22.22
CA HIS A 55 -31.92 -9.56 23.08
C HIS A 55 -31.27 -10.33 24.22
N SER A 56 -29.99 -10.71 24.10
CA SER A 56 -29.25 -11.34 25.20
C SER A 56 -29.01 -10.39 26.38
N TRP A 57 -29.09 -9.07 26.17
CA TRP A 57 -28.93 -8.08 27.23
C TRP A 57 -30.29 -7.76 27.85
N GLN A 58 -30.47 -8.14 29.13
CA GLN A 58 -31.75 -8.03 29.84
C GLN A 58 -32.37 -6.63 29.77
N TRP A 59 -31.58 -5.57 30.01
CA TRP A 59 -32.06 -4.17 29.95
C TRP A 59 -32.52 -3.74 28.55
N ALA A 60 -31.89 -4.25 27.49
CA ALA A 60 -32.26 -3.95 26.12
C ALA A 60 -33.52 -4.73 25.72
N ALA A 61 -33.61 -5.99 26.12
CA ALA A 61 -34.79 -6.82 25.88
C ALA A 61 -36.05 -6.25 26.55
N GLU A 62 -35.96 -5.80 27.80
CA GLU A 62 -37.07 -5.15 28.51
C GLU A 62 -37.56 -3.89 27.76
N ARG A 63 -36.63 -3.07 27.27
CA ARG A 63 -36.97 -1.84 26.53
C ARG A 63 -37.63 -2.13 25.18
N LEU A 64 -37.19 -3.18 24.48
CA LEU A 64 -37.76 -3.61 23.20
C LEU A 64 -39.16 -4.21 23.37
N ASN A 65 -39.36 -5.01 24.43
CA ASN A 65 -40.66 -5.63 24.72
C ASN A 65 -41.69 -4.62 25.26
N ALA A 66 -41.24 -3.48 25.80
CA ALA A 66 -42.13 -2.44 26.32
C ALA A 66 -42.85 -1.63 25.22
N SER A 67 -42.39 -1.66 23.96
CA SER A 67 -43.00 -0.89 22.87
C SER A 67 -42.70 -1.49 21.50
N GLU A 68 -43.74 -1.82 20.74
CA GLU A 68 -43.61 -2.29 19.35
C GLU A 68 -42.95 -1.24 18.43
N LEU A 69 -43.27 0.04 18.64
CA LEU A 69 -42.63 1.17 17.95
C LEU A 69 -41.13 1.25 18.27
N GLY A 70 -40.75 1.02 19.53
CA GLY A 70 -39.35 0.97 19.95
C GLY A 70 -38.59 -0.19 19.32
N ALA A 71 -39.20 -1.38 19.26
CA ALA A 71 -38.62 -2.54 18.60
C ALA A 71 -38.43 -2.32 17.09
N ALA A 72 -39.43 -1.76 16.41
CA ALA A 72 -39.34 -1.42 15.00
C ALA A 72 -38.25 -0.38 14.72
N ALA A 73 -38.15 0.67 15.55
CA ALA A 73 -37.11 1.69 15.43
C ALA A 73 -35.70 1.09 15.63
N MET A 74 -35.52 0.20 16.61
CA MET A 74 -34.25 -0.49 16.83
C MET A 74 -33.86 -1.37 15.64
N LEU A 75 -34.82 -2.12 15.07
CA LEU A 75 -34.56 -2.93 13.89
C LEU A 75 -34.10 -2.08 12.70
N VAL A 76 -34.71 -0.92 12.48
CA VAL A 76 -34.27 0.02 11.44
C VAL A 76 -32.86 0.53 11.74
N LEU A 77 -32.56 0.88 12.99
CA LEU A 77 -31.23 1.34 13.39
C LEU A 77 -30.16 0.26 13.16
N VAL A 78 -30.46 -1.00 13.48
CA VAL A 78 -29.57 -2.15 13.22
C VAL A 78 -29.30 -2.30 11.72
N LYS A 79 -30.34 -2.21 10.88
CA LYS A 79 -30.19 -2.27 9.42
C LYS A 79 -29.33 -1.13 8.88
N ILE A 80 -29.51 0.08 9.38
CA ILE A 80 -28.66 1.23 9.02
C ILE A 80 -27.21 1.00 9.47
N ALA A 81 -27.01 0.59 10.73
CA ALA A 81 -25.68 0.34 11.28
C ALA A 81 -24.92 -0.75 10.51
N LEU A 82 -25.60 -1.86 10.20
CA LEU A 82 -25.06 -2.92 9.35
C LEU A 82 -24.69 -2.37 7.96
N THR A 83 -25.57 -1.60 7.32
CA THR A 83 -25.29 -1.00 6.00
C THR A 83 -24.04 -0.11 6.04
N VAL A 84 -23.92 0.75 7.06
CA VAL A 84 -22.76 1.61 7.25
C VAL A 84 -21.50 0.80 7.53
N LEU A 85 -21.60 -0.34 8.22
CA LEU A 85 -20.48 -1.25 8.48
C LEU A 85 -19.90 -1.90 7.22
N PHE A 86 -20.68 -2.06 6.14
CA PHE A 86 -20.13 -2.56 4.86
C PHE A 86 -19.11 -1.58 4.26
N LEU A 87 -19.23 -0.27 4.48
CA LEU A 87 -18.31 0.72 3.93
C LEU A 87 -16.84 0.52 4.38
N PRO A 88 -16.52 0.46 5.69
CA PRO A 88 -15.15 0.18 6.13
C PRO A 88 -14.70 -1.24 5.75
N LEU A 89 -15.59 -2.23 5.70
CA LEU A 89 -15.25 -3.58 5.28
C LEU A 89 -14.84 -3.65 3.79
N ILE A 90 -15.60 -3.00 2.92
CA ILE A 90 -15.25 -2.83 1.50
C ILE A 90 -13.93 -2.09 1.37
N TYR A 91 -13.75 -1.00 2.12
CA TYR A 91 -12.51 -0.20 2.10
C TYR A 91 -11.29 -1.05 2.49
N VAL A 92 -11.34 -1.74 3.63
CA VAL A 92 -10.22 -2.57 4.13
C VAL A 92 -9.93 -3.72 3.17
N THR A 93 -10.97 -4.39 2.66
CA THR A 93 -10.81 -5.50 1.71
C THR A 93 -10.22 -5.02 0.39
N SER A 94 -10.70 -3.88 -0.13
CA SER A 94 -10.15 -3.26 -1.33
C SER A 94 -8.69 -2.89 -1.13
N ALA A 95 -8.36 -2.18 -0.05
CA ALA A 95 -7.00 -1.77 0.27
C ALA A 95 -6.05 -2.98 0.36
N LEU A 96 -6.52 -4.09 0.95
CA LEU A 96 -5.76 -5.33 1.03
C LEU A 96 -5.51 -5.94 -0.36
N LEU A 97 -6.54 -6.05 -1.20
CA LEU A 97 -6.39 -6.58 -2.57
C LEU A 97 -5.47 -5.70 -3.41
N VAL A 98 -5.60 -4.37 -3.31
CA VAL A 98 -4.70 -3.42 -3.98
C VAL A 98 -3.27 -3.67 -3.52
N ALA A 99 -3.04 -3.73 -2.20
CA ALA A 99 -1.70 -3.89 -1.63
C ALA A 99 -1.03 -5.20 -2.03
N VAL A 100 -1.77 -6.32 -1.98
CA VAL A 100 -1.23 -7.67 -2.20
C VAL A 100 -1.13 -8.02 -3.69
N VAL A 101 -2.06 -7.56 -4.52
CA VAL A 101 -2.15 -7.97 -5.93
C VAL A 101 -1.79 -6.85 -6.88
N SER A 102 -2.44 -5.70 -6.75
CA SER A 102 -2.30 -4.63 -7.74
C SER A 102 -0.98 -3.90 -7.68
N LEU A 103 -0.47 -3.63 -6.48
CA LEU A 103 0.82 -2.99 -6.29
C LEU A 103 1.95 -3.78 -6.97
N PRO A 104 2.20 -5.07 -6.65
CA PRO A 104 3.31 -5.79 -7.27
C PRO A 104 3.17 -5.86 -8.79
N MET A 105 1.96 -6.06 -9.31
CA MET A 105 1.70 -6.04 -10.77
C MET A 105 2.02 -4.69 -11.41
N MET A 106 1.61 -3.59 -10.77
CA MET A 106 1.92 -2.23 -11.24
C MET A 106 3.43 -1.96 -11.24
N LEU A 107 4.12 -2.32 -10.16
CA LEU A 107 5.55 -2.12 -10.02
C LEU A 107 6.32 -2.93 -11.07
N GLU A 108 5.97 -4.21 -11.26
CA GLU A 108 6.60 -5.05 -12.27
C GLU A 108 6.37 -4.51 -13.69
N LYS A 109 5.14 -4.09 -14.01
CA LYS A 109 4.80 -3.52 -15.30
C LYS A 109 5.59 -2.24 -15.57
N VAL A 110 5.63 -1.31 -14.62
CA VAL A 110 6.37 -0.06 -14.77
C VAL A 110 7.87 -0.31 -14.88
N ALA A 111 8.42 -1.24 -14.11
CA ALA A 111 9.82 -1.61 -14.21
C ALA A 111 10.17 -2.15 -15.61
N LYS A 112 9.37 -3.08 -16.15
CA LYS A 112 9.59 -3.65 -17.50
C LYS A 112 9.42 -2.63 -18.63
N VAL A 113 8.39 -1.77 -18.55
CA VAL A 113 8.06 -0.83 -19.64
C VAL A 113 8.99 0.40 -19.65
N ARG A 114 9.33 0.95 -18.48
CA ARG A 114 10.12 2.19 -18.37
C ARG A 114 11.62 1.96 -18.21
N TYR A 115 12.02 0.81 -17.67
CA TYR A 115 13.41 0.45 -17.38
C TYR A 115 13.79 -0.89 -18.02
N GLY A 116 13.12 -1.28 -19.11
CA GLY A 116 13.43 -2.52 -19.85
C GLY A 116 14.82 -2.56 -20.46
N ASP A 117 15.51 -1.41 -20.54
CA ASP A 117 16.91 -1.31 -20.94
C ASP A 117 17.90 -1.63 -19.80
N VAL A 118 17.43 -1.66 -18.55
CA VAL A 118 18.23 -2.09 -17.41
C VAL A 118 18.17 -3.61 -17.33
N GLU A 119 19.32 -4.26 -17.50
CA GLU A 119 19.42 -5.73 -17.46
C GLU A 119 18.85 -6.32 -16.16
N MET A 120 17.98 -7.32 -16.29
CA MET A 120 17.36 -8.01 -15.15
C MET A 120 18.30 -9.09 -14.58
N ARG A 121 19.13 -8.73 -13.60
CA ARG A 121 20.08 -9.68 -12.98
C ARG A 121 19.50 -10.53 -11.86
N ARG A 122 18.26 -10.24 -11.44
CA ARG A 122 17.48 -11.04 -10.46
C ARG A 122 18.27 -11.45 -9.20
N GLY A 123 19.04 -10.52 -8.63
CA GLY A 123 19.85 -10.78 -7.43
C GLY A 123 19.04 -11.02 -6.16
N GLY A 124 17.77 -10.60 -6.13
CA GLY A 124 16.84 -10.83 -5.03
C GLY A 124 15.84 -11.97 -5.28
N THR A 125 15.08 -12.33 -4.24
CA THR A 125 14.08 -13.41 -4.30
C THR A 125 12.77 -12.98 -3.63
N THR A 126 11.66 -13.59 -4.03
CA THR A 126 10.35 -13.36 -3.39
C THR A 126 10.37 -13.73 -1.90
N THR A 127 11.05 -14.82 -1.53
CA THR A 127 11.25 -15.20 -0.12
C THR A 127 12.08 -14.15 0.63
N GLY A 128 13.12 -13.60 -0.02
CA GLY A 128 13.93 -12.52 0.54
C GLY A 128 13.13 -11.23 0.75
N SER A 129 12.23 -10.89 -0.17
CA SER A 129 11.30 -9.77 -0.04
C SER A 129 10.34 -10.00 1.14
N ALA A 130 9.72 -11.18 1.23
CA ALA A 130 8.82 -11.53 2.32
C ALA A 130 9.50 -11.47 3.69
N LEU A 131 10.70 -12.07 3.83
CA LEU A 131 11.46 -12.03 5.08
C LEU A 131 11.85 -10.59 5.45
N ASN A 132 12.30 -9.81 4.45
CA ASN A 132 12.65 -8.41 4.65
C ASN A 132 11.43 -7.58 5.10
N ALA A 133 10.25 -7.82 4.53
CA ALA A 133 9.01 -7.18 4.93
C ALA A 133 8.58 -7.58 6.36
N VAL A 134 8.63 -8.87 6.70
CA VAL A 134 8.31 -9.36 8.06
C VAL A 134 9.23 -8.75 9.10
N VAL A 135 10.55 -8.77 8.87
CA VAL A 135 11.52 -8.14 9.77
C VAL A 135 11.27 -6.64 9.89
N ALA A 136 10.96 -5.96 8.78
CA ALA A 136 10.64 -4.54 8.80
C ALA A 136 9.39 -4.24 9.65
N VAL A 137 8.34 -5.04 9.52
CA VAL A 137 7.10 -4.90 10.31
C VAL A 137 7.37 -5.16 11.79
N LEU A 138 8.13 -6.20 12.14
CA LEU A 138 8.47 -6.49 13.53
C LEU A 138 9.26 -5.33 14.18
N VAL A 139 10.27 -4.79 13.47
CA VAL A 139 11.03 -3.64 13.96
C VAL A 139 10.17 -2.38 14.04
N PHE A 140 9.25 -2.18 13.09
CA PHE A 140 8.30 -1.08 13.12
C PHE A 140 7.37 -1.16 14.35
N LEU A 141 6.82 -2.34 14.64
CA LEU A 141 5.98 -2.57 15.82
C LEU A 141 6.75 -2.34 17.12
N LEU A 142 7.99 -2.84 17.20
CA LEU A 142 8.87 -2.55 18.33
C LEU A 142 9.15 -1.05 18.46
N GLY A 143 9.39 -0.37 17.34
CA GLY A 143 9.59 1.08 17.30
C GLY A 143 8.38 1.85 17.82
N ILE A 144 7.17 1.45 17.44
CA ILE A 144 5.93 2.02 17.98
C ILE A 144 5.86 1.78 19.50
N LEU A 145 6.09 0.55 19.96
CA LEU A 145 6.00 0.20 21.38
C LEU A 145 6.98 1.03 22.22
N VAL A 146 8.24 1.14 21.77
CA VAL A 146 9.27 1.97 22.41
C VAL A 146 8.93 3.45 22.34
N SER A 147 8.19 3.89 21.32
CA SER A 147 7.79 5.29 21.19
C SER A 147 6.67 5.73 22.13
N LEU A 148 5.83 4.80 22.62
CA LEU A 148 4.63 5.14 23.41
C LEU A 148 4.87 6.09 24.58
N PRO A 149 5.95 5.95 25.40
CA PRO A 149 6.22 6.89 26.49
C PRO A 149 6.43 8.33 26.01
N PHE A 150 6.96 8.50 24.78
CA PHE A 150 7.27 9.80 24.21
C PHE A 150 6.07 10.48 23.54
N TRP A 151 4.94 9.79 23.37
CA TRP A 151 3.74 10.35 22.73
C TRP A 151 3.05 11.43 23.57
N LEU A 152 3.34 11.49 24.88
CA LEU A 152 2.85 12.56 25.76
C LEU A 152 3.44 13.93 25.41
N ILE A 153 4.54 13.97 24.66
CA ILE A 153 5.16 15.21 24.20
C ILE A 153 4.45 15.67 22.90
N PRO A 154 3.85 16.87 22.88
CA PRO A 154 3.17 17.39 21.70
C PRO A 154 4.07 17.37 20.45
N GLY A 155 3.55 16.84 19.35
CA GLY A 155 4.26 16.74 18.07
C GLY A 155 5.19 15.53 17.91
N VAL A 156 5.70 14.94 19.00
CA VAL A 156 6.62 13.80 18.91
C VAL A 156 5.93 12.57 18.32
N ALA A 157 4.69 12.30 18.70
CA ALA A 157 3.91 11.19 18.14
C ALA A 157 3.83 11.26 16.60
N LEU A 158 3.61 12.46 16.04
CA LEU A 158 3.54 12.67 14.59
C LEU A 158 4.90 12.44 13.95
N VAL A 159 5.96 13.05 14.48
CA VAL A 159 7.32 12.91 13.94
C VAL A 159 7.76 11.45 13.96
N VAL A 160 7.56 10.74 15.08
CA VAL A 160 7.92 9.33 15.20
C VAL A 160 7.11 8.47 14.25
N SER A 161 5.80 8.70 14.14
CA SER A 161 4.94 7.94 13.22
C SER A 161 5.36 8.12 11.76
N VAL A 162 5.66 9.35 11.34
CA VAL A 162 6.15 9.67 9.99
C VAL A 162 7.51 9.02 9.74
N LEU A 163 8.46 9.13 10.66
CA LEU A 163 9.81 8.57 10.50
C LEU A 163 9.81 7.05 10.50
N LEU A 164 9.07 6.40 11.40
CA LEU A 164 8.93 4.94 11.43
C LEU A 164 8.27 4.43 10.14
N THR A 165 7.24 5.12 9.66
CA THR A 165 6.57 4.76 8.39
C THR A 165 7.49 4.96 7.19
N ALA A 166 8.26 6.06 7.17
CA ALA A 166 9.26 6.32 6.13
C ALA A 166 10.34 5.24 6.11
N TRP A 167 10.81 4.82 7.29
CA TRP A 167 11.78 3.75 7.45
C TRP A 167 11.22 2.38 7.03
N LEU A 168 9.97 2.07 7.38
CA LEU A 168 9.27 0.86 6.94
C LEU A 168 9.15 0.81 5.41
N ASN A 169 8.68 1.91 4.80
CA ASN A 169 8.59 2.06 3.34
C ASN A 169 9.96 1.89 2.67
N GLN A 170 10.99 2.51 3.24
CA GLN A 170 12.37 2.37 2.76
C GLN A 170 12.82 0.91 2.78
N LYS A 171 12.54 0.20 3.87
CA LYS A 171 13.00 -1.18 4.05
C LYS A 171 12.29 -2.11 3.10
N ALA A 172 10.96 -2.02 2.99
CA ALA A 172 10.14 -2.86 2.12
C ALA A 172 10.37 -2.53 0.63
N PHE A 173 9.93 -1.35 0.18
CA PHE A 173 9.99 -0.97 -1.24
C PHE A 173 11.42 -0.84 -1.76
N GLY A 174 12.38 -0.55 -0.90
CA GLY A 174 13.79 -0.49 -1.28
C GLY A 174 14.37 -1.83 -1.72
N TYR A 175 13.92 -2.94 -1.12
CA TYR A 175 14.30 -4.28 -1.57
C TYR A 175 13.55 -4.65 -2.84
N ASP A 176 12.23 -4.46 -2.84
CA ASP A 176 11.34 -4.88 -3.92
C ASP A 176 11.64 -4.17 -5.25
N ALA A 177 12.02 -2.89 -5.21
CA ALA A 177 12.38 -2.13 -6.40
C ALA A 177 13.65 -2.68 -7.10
N LEU A 178 14.62 -3.18 -6.33
CA LEU A 178 15.90 -3.63 -6.87
C LEU A 178 15.96 -5.14 -7.13
N MET A 179 15.14 -5.96 -6.47
CA MET A 179 15.28 -7.43 -6.49
C MET A 179 15.29 -8.06 -7.89
N LEU A 180 14.57 -7.47 -8.84
CA LEU A 180 14.46 -7.97 -10.21
C LEU A 180 15.63 -7.52 -11.11
N HIS A 181 16.22 -6.36 -10.83
CA HIS A 181 17.20 -5.72 -11.73
C HIS A 181 18.61 -5.77 -11.19
N GLY A 182 18.80 -5.46 -9.90
CA GLY A 182 20.12 -5.42 -9.27
C GLY A 182 20.67 -6.81 -8.96
N ASP A 183 21.99 -6.93 -9.02
CA ASP A 183 22.71 -8.05 -8.43
C ASP A 183 22.84 -7.86 -6.89
N ARG A 184 23.15 -8.91 -6.14
CA ARG A 184 23.24 -8.89 -4.67
C ARG A 184 24.17 -7.79 -4.15
N GLU A 185 25.34 -7.63 -4.77
CA GLU A 185 26.30 -6.58 -4.39
C GLU A 185 25.78 -5.17 -4.70
N GLU A 186 25.17 -4.97 -5.87
CA GLU A 186 24.57 -3.69 -6.25
C GLU A 186 23.41 -3.33 -5.32
N MET A 187 22.55 -4.30 -5.00
CA MET A 187 21.42 -4.14 -4.08
C MET A 187 21.88 -3.69 -2.70
N ASP A 188 22.93 -4.31 -2.16
CA ASP A 188 23.46 -3.96 -0.84
C ASP A 188 24.20 -2.63 -0.85
N ARG A 189 25.02 -2.38 -1.88
CA ARG A 189 25.77 -1.13 -2.05
C ARG A 189 24.82 0.06 -2.21
N LEU A 190 23.90 0.01 -3.17
CA LEU A 190 23.01 1.13 -3.50
C LEU A 190 22.09 1.47 -2.33
N ARG A 191 21.50 0.46 -1.67
CA ARG A 191 20.65 0.69 -0.49
C ARG A 191 21.43 1.25 0.69
N ARG A 192 22.73 0.99 0.82
CA ARG A 192 23.58 1.59 1.88
C ARG A 192 23.99 3.02 1.53
N GLN A 193 24.41 3.27 0.29
CA GLN A 193 24.85 4.59 -0.16
C GLN A 193 23.70 5.61 -0.22
N HIS A 194 22.50 5.17 -0.62
CA HIS A 194 21.36 6.07 -0.85
C HIS A 194 20.33 6.05 0.30
N ARG A 195 20.72 5.62 1.51
CA ARG A 195 19.79 5.52 2.66
C ARG A 195 19.08 6.83 2.98
N GLY A 196 19.81 7.95 2.99
CA GLY A 196 19.22 9.26 3.30
C GLY A 196 18.22 9.72 2.24
N GLY A 197 18.52 9.48 0.97
CA GLY A 197 17.63 9.81 -0.14
C GLY A 197 16.35 8.99 -0.12
N MET A 198 16.47 7.68 0.16
CA MET A 198 15.32 6.79 0.34
C MET A 198 14.48 7.18 1.56
N LEU A 199 15.09 7.51 2.71
CA LEU A 199 14.35 8.01 3.87
C LEU A 199 13.58 9.28 3.55
N GLY A 200 14.20 10.26 2.88
CA GLY A 200 13.53 11.48 2.45
C GLY A 200 12.35 11.21 1.52
N LEU A 201 12.51 10.28 0.57
CA LEU A 201 11.43 9.79 -0.28
C LEU A 201 10.30 9.15 0.54
N GLY A 202 10.66 8.32 1.52
CA GLY A 202 9.74 7.67 2.44
C GLY A 202 8.96 8.66 3.33
N VAL A 203 9.60 9.75 3.77
CA VAL A 203 8.96 10.80 4.57
C VAL A 203 7.86 11.48 3.77
N GLY A 204 8.14 11.91 2.53
CA GLY A 204 7.10 12.52 1.70
C GLY A 204 5.95 11.55 1.41
N CYS A 205 6.25 10.26 1.19
CA CYS A 205 5.21 9.24 1.04
C CYS A 205 4.41 8.99 2.33
N ALA A 206 5.06 9.01 3.50
CA ALA A 206 4.39 8.85 4.78
C ALA A 206 3.44 10.03 5.09
N LEU A 207 3.81 11.24 4.70
CA LEU A 207 2.96 12.42 4.85
C LEU A 207 1.68 12.34 4.00
N LEU A 208 1.72 11.69 2.82
CA LEU A 208 0.54 11.47 1.99
C LEU A 208 -0.53 10.62 2.68
N ALA A 209 -0.15 9.76 3.62
CA ALA A 209 -1.09 8.93 4.38
C ALA A 209 -2.02 9.76 5.28
N TYR A 210 -1.62 10.98 5.65
CA TYR A 210 -2.41 11.89 6.48
C TYR A 210 -3.40 12.74 5.69
N ILE A 211 -3.31 12.73 4.36
CA ILE A 211 -4.24 13.46 3.49
C ILE A 211 -5.43 12.54 3.16
N PRO A 212 -6.66 12.89 3.57
CA PRO A 212 -7.85 12.12 3.24
C PRO A 212 -7.98 11.91 1.73
N LEU A 213 -8.51 10.76 1.31
CA LEU A 213 -8.64 10.31 -0.09
C LEU A 213 -7.31 10.03 -0.81
N VAL A 214 -6.28 10.84 -0.60
CA VAL A 214 -4.93 10.61 -1.16
C VAL A 214 -4.28 9.37 -0.54
N ASN A 215 -4.58 9.08 0.72
CA ASN A 215 -4.08 7.88 1.41
C ASN A 215 -4.40 6.56 0.68
N LEU A 216 -5.48 6.50 -0.11
CA LEU A 216 -5.86 5.35 -0.94
C LEU A 216 -4.81 5.05 -2.01
N PHE A 217 -4.19 6.10 -2.54
CA PHE A 217 -3.19 6.02 -3.60
C PHE A 217 -1.76 6.06 -3.05
N ALA A 218 -1.59 6.41 -1.77
CA ALA A 218 -0.28 6.61 -1.16
C ALA A 218 0.63 5.37 -1.24
N PRO A 219 0.16 4.12 -0.99
CA PRO A 219 1.01 2.93 -1.14
C PRO A 219 1.48 2.72 -2.59
N ALA A 220 0.58 2.93 -3.55
CA ALA A 220 0.89 2.81 -4.98
C ALA A 220 1.88 3.86 -5.45
N PHE A 221 1.64 5.11 -5.05
CA PHE A 221 2.56 6.21 -5.28
C PHE A 221 3.93 5.93 -4.66
N CYS A 222 3.97 5.47 -3.42
CA CYS A 222 5.20 5.17 -2.69
C CYS A 222 6.01 4.10 -3.43
N GLY A 223 5.41 2.95 -3.72
CA GLY A 223 6.08 1.88 -4.46
C GLY A 223 6.65 2.36 -5.81
N LEU A 224 5.85 3.10 -6.59
CA LEU A 224 6.30 3.65 -7.88
C LEU A 224 7.44 4.66 -7.72
N ALA A 225 7.39 5.50 -6.68
CA ALA A 225 8.42 6.47 -6.39
C ALA A 225 9.74 5.76 -6.06
N TYR A 226 9.70 4.68 -5.28
CA TYR A 226 10.87 3.86 -4.97
C TYR A 226 11.43 3.16 -6.22
N VAL A 227 10.56 2.57 -7.06
CA VAL A 227 10.98 1.97 -8.34
C VAL A 227 11.67 2.99 -9.23
N HIS A 228 11.05 4.16 -9.42
CA HIS A 228 11.64 5.21 -10.26
C HIS A 228 12.96 5.74 -9.72
N TYR A 229 13.03 5.95 -8.41
CA TYR A 229 14.22 6.46 -7.75
C TYR A 229 15.39 5.46 -7.84
N LEU A 230 15.15 4.21 -7.46
CA LEU A 230 16.21 3.19 -7.34
C LEU A 230 16.65 2.63 -8.69
N LEU A 231 15.73 2.40 -9.63
CA LEU A 231 16.12 1.93 -10.97
C LEU A 231 16.84 3.03 -11.77
N GLU A 232 16.49 4.30 -11.56
CA GLU A 232 17.26 5.41 -12.15
C GLU A 232 18.68 5.47 -11.58
N ILE A 233 18.84 5.31 -10.26
CA ILE A 233 20.16 5.24 -9.63
C ILE A 233 20.95 4.05 -10.16
N LEU A 234 20.34 2.87 -10.23
CA LEU A 234 20.98 1.66 -10.76
C LEU A 234 21.41 1.84 -12.22
N ARG A 235 20.56 2.45 -13.05
CA ARG A 235 20.86 2.76 -14.46
C ARG A 235 22.08 3.68 -14.57
N ARG A 236 22.15 4.73 -13.75
CA ARG A 236 23.29 5.67 -13.72
C ARG A 236 24.56 5.00 -13.19
N ASP A 237 24.45 4.18 -12.14
CA ASP A 237 25.57 3.44 -11.56
C ASP A 237 26.19 2.48 -12.59
N ARG A 238 25.35 1.74 -13.34
CA ARG A 238 25.82 0.84 -14.39
C ARG A 238 26.40 1.56 -15.60
N ALA A 239 25.82 2.71 -15.99
CA ALA A 239 26.36 3.55 -17.06
C ALA A 239 27.73 4.14 -16.70
N ALA A 240 27.95 4.51 -15.43
CA ALA A 240 29.23 5.04 -14.94
C ALA A 240 30.29 3.94 -14.76
N ASN A 241 29.89 2.73 -14.37
CA ASN A 241 30.78 1.60 -14.10
C ASN A 241 30.99 0.64 -15.30
N GLY A 242 30.54 1.03 -16.51
CA GLY A 242 30.96 0.40 -17.77
C GLY A 242 30.25 -0.87 -18.21
N TRP A 243 29.00 -1.13 -17.80
CA TRP A 243 28.26 -2.31 -18.28
C TRP A 243 27.37 -1.98 -19.48
N VAL A 244 27.59 -2.72 -20.58
CA VAL A 244 27.01 -2.57 -21.91
C VAL A 244 25.49 -2.40 -21.85
N VAL A 245 25.01 -1.25 -22.33
CA VAL A 245 23.63 -1.06 -22.79
C VAL A 245 23.35 -2.18 -23.78
N ALA A 246 22.38 -3.05 -23.49
CA ALA A 246 21.96 -4.08 -24.42
C ALA A 246 21.50 -3.39 -25.73
N GLU A 247 22.35 -3.37 -26.75
CA GLU A 247 21.96 -3.12 -28.13
C GLU A 247 20.99 -4.23 -28.52
N GLY A 248 19.70 -3.96 -28.43
CA GLY A 248 18.71 -5.01 -28.56
C GLY A 248 17.27 -4.56 -28.78
N SER A 249 17.05 -3.46 -29.52
CA SER A 249 15.85 -3.29 -30.36
C SER A 249 15.90 -1.98 -31.16
N VAL A 250 16.76 -1.94 -32.19
CA VAL A 250 16.44 -1.09 -33.35
C VAL A 250 15.44 -1.90 -34.18
N PRO A 251 14.20 -1.43 -34.42
CA PRO A 251 13.35 -2.05 -35.42
C PRO A 251 14.06 -1.89 -36.77
N GLN A 252 14.60 -2.98 -37.30
CA GLN A 252 14.91 -3.03 -38.72
C GLN A 252 13.60 -2.98 -39.48
N GLY A 253 13.30 -1.83 -40.08
CA GLY A 253 12.21 -1.71 -41.06
C GLY A 253 11.37 -0.46 -40.91
N ALA A 254 11.87 0.65 -41.45
CA ALA A 254 11.07 1.62 -42.22
C ALA A 254 12.05 2.64 -42.83
N ARG A 255 12.57 2.31 -44.02
CA ARG A 255 12.77 3.32 -45.05
C ARG A 255 11.43 3.58 -45.70
#